data_AF-A0A4R0FAV0-F1
#
_entry.id   AF-A0A4R0FAV0-F1
#
_cell.length_a   1.000
_cell.length_b   1.000
_cell.length_c   1.000
_cell.angle_alpha   90.00
_cell.angle_beta   90.00
_cell.angle_gamma   90.00
#
_symmetry.space_group_name_H-M   'P 1'
#
loop_
_entity.id
_entity.type
_entity.pdbx_description
1 polymer ?
#
loop_
_entity_poly.entity_id
_entity_poly.type
_entity_poly.pdbx_seq_one_letter_code
_entity_poly.pdbx_strand_id
1 'polypeptide(L)'
;MKHGSHPDYESYAHHSERQHGGRRGRLFEAGRMKLLVLYLIAQTPKHGYELIKDISELVGGGYSPSAGTIYPTLTYLEDMGFVQVQLTEGERKQFYITDVGQAYLKEQQTVIQQLLEKLETKRDIQSKDELMDIHRAMENLKTALRLKLNAKSVDAESVHQIAAQIDAAAVAISRL
;
A
#
# COMPACT_ATOMS: atom_id res chain seq x y z
N MET A 1 40.90 21.91 -24.05
CA MET A 1 39.50 22.31 -24.30
C MET A 1 38.63 21.08 -24.10
N LYS A 2 37.61 21.23 -23.24
CA LYS A 2 36.68 20.17 -22.82
C LYS A 2 35.77 19.77 -23.98
N HIS A 3 35.34 18.51 -24.04
CA HIS A 3 33.93 18.14 -24.07
C HIS A 3 33.81 16.63 -23.83
N GLY A 4 33.23 16.28 -22.69
CA GLY A 4 32.77 14.92 -22.40
C GLY A 4 31.44 14.69 -23.10
N SER A 5 31.30 13.52 -23.70
CA SER A 5 30.06 13.06 -24.31
C SER A 5 29.38 12.08 -23.37
N HIS A 6 28.10 12.36 -23.13
CA HIS A 6 27.11 11.57 -22.41
C HIS A 6 27.13 10.08 -22.78
N PRO A 7 26.93 9.17 -21.82
CA PRO A 7 26.47 7.82 -22.13
C PRO A 7 24.95 7.81 -22.34
N ASP A 8 24.57 7.25 -23.48
CA ASP A 8 23.20 6.95 -23.91
C ASP A 8 22.47 6.06 -22.91
N TYR A 9 21.28 6.49 -22.47
CA TYR A 9 20.38 5.69 -21.64
C TYR A 9 19.00 5.54 -22.28
N GLU A 10 18.92 5.11 -23.54
CA GLU A 10 17.64 4.76 -24.15
C GLU A 10 17.67 3.33 -24.70
N SER A 11 17.20 2.39 -23.88
CA SER A 11 16.34 1.28 -24.32
C SER A 11 16.03 0.38 -23.13
N TYR A 12 14.88 0.59 -22.48
CA TYR A 12 14.25 -0.48 -21.71
C TYR A 12 12.73 -0.48 -21.91
N ALA A 13 12.30 -1.63 -22.43
CA ALA A 13 11.02 -2.29 -22.17
C ALA A 13 9.78 -1.82 -22.96
N HIS A 14 9.67 -2.36 -24.17
CA HIS A 14 8.40 -2.98 -24.58
C HIS A 14 8.09 -4.15 -23.63
N HIS A 15 7.10 -4.01 -22.76
CA HIS A 15 6.45 -5.17 -22.13
C HIS A 15 4.94 -5.01 -22.10
N SER A 16 4.35 -5.85 -22.95
CA SER A 16 2.97 -6.31 -23.04
C SER A 16 2.08 -6.09 -21.81
N GLU A 17 0.98 -5.40 -22.10
CA GLU A 17 -0.25 -5.39 -21.33
C GLU A 17 -0.72 -6.82 -21.04
N ARG A 18 -0.66 -7.24 -19.77
CA ARG A 18 -1.49 -8.34 -19.28
C ARG A 18 -2.62 -7.77 -18.44
N GLN A 19 -3.79 -7.73 -19.08
CA GLN A 19 -5.09 -7.46 -18.50
C GLN A 19 -5.33 -8.30 -17.24
N HIS A 20 -5.38 -7.64 -16.09
CA HIS A 20 -5.95 -8.15 -14.85
C HIS A 20 -6.98 -7.13 -14.32
N GLY A 21 -7.90 -6.70 -15.19
CA GLY A 21 -8.70 -5.48 -15.03
C GLY A 21 -10.08 -5.62 -14.37
N GLY A 22 -10.49 -6.78 -13.84
CA GLY A 22 -11.91 -6.94 -13.42
C GLY A 22 -12.29 -6.30 -12.08
N ARG A 23 -11.34 -6.17 -11.15
CA ARG A 23 -11.56 -5.63 -9.78
C ARG A 23 -10.62 -4.47 -9.42
N ARG A 24 -9.49 -4.38 -10.12
CA ARG A 24 -8.36 -3.45 -9.90
C ARG A 24 -8.58 -2.05 -10.47
N GLY A 25 -9.35 -1.92 -11.56
CA GLY A 25 -9.67 -0.63 -12.19
C GLY A 25 -10.52 0.29 -11.29
N ARG A 26 -11.45 -0.27 -10.50
CA ARG A 26 -12.50 0.52 -9.83
C ARG A 26 -12.07 1.39 -8.64
N LEU A 27 -10.94 1.10 -8.00
CA LEU A 27 -10.48 1.89 -6.84
C LEU A 27 -9.97 3.27 -7.29
N PHE A 28 -9.24 3.29 -8.40
CA PHE A 28 -8.57 4.48 -8.93
C PHE A 28 -9.04 4.88 -10.34
N GLU A 29 -10.11 4.27 -10.85
CA GLU A 29 -10.81 4.72 -12.06
C GLU A 29 -11.28 6.17 -11.92
N ALA A 30 -11.36 6.87 -13.05
CA ALA A 30 -11.78 8.27 -13.18
C ALA A 30 -10.82 9.31 -12.55
N GLY A 31 -9.50 9.20 -12.79
CA GLY A 31 -8.53 10.26 -12.48
C GLY A 31 -8.17 10.40 -10.99
N ARG A 32 -8.73 9.55 -10.11
CA ARG A 32 -8.49 9.57 -8.66
C ARG A 32 -7.03 9.32 -8.29
N MET A 33 -6.30 8.50 -9.05
CA MET A 33 -4.86 8.31 -8.84
C MET A 33 -4.09 9.62 -9.00
N LYS A 34 -4.40 10.40 -10.04
CA LYS A 34 -3.75 11.70 -10.31
C LYS A 34 -4.01 12.68 -9.18
N LEU A 35 -5.26 12.75 -8.73
CA LEU A 35 -5.65 13.62 -7.62
C LEU A 35 -4.98 13.21 -6.31
N LEU A 36 -4.88 11.91 -6.02
CA LEU A 36 -4.20 11.41 -4.83
C LEU A 36 -2.70 11.70 -4.86
N VAL A 37 -2.03 11.46 -6.01
CA VAL A 37 -0.61 11.77 -6.17
C VAL A 37 -0.36 13.27 -5.98
N LEU A 38 -1.19 14.12 -6.59
CA LEU A 38 -1.09 15.58 -6.41
C LEU A 38 -1.30 15.98 -4.94
N TYR A 39 -2.29 15.40 -4.27
CA TYR A 39 -2.54 15.63 -2.84
C TYR A 39 -1.31 15.27 -1.99
N LEU A 40 -0.69 14.11 -2.22
CA LEU A 40 0.49 13.68 -1.44
C LEU A 40 1.70 14.60 -1.66
N ILE A 41 1.91 15.06 -2.90
CA ILE A 41 2.96 16.04 -3.23
C ILE A 41 2.67 17.39 -2.56
N ALA A 42 1.40 17.78 -2.43
CA ALA A 42 1.00 19.02 -1.77
C ALA A 42 1.37 19.05 -0.28
N GLN A 43 1.33 17.89 0.38
CA GLN A 43 1.67 17.78 1.80
C GLN A 43 3.18 17.96 2.02
N THR A 44 3.99 17.31 1.19
CA THR A 44 5.45 17.39 1.23
C THR A 44 6.00 17.02 -0.16
N PRO A 45 7.05 17.69 -0.67
CA PRO A 45 7.68 17.29 -1.92
C PRO A 45 8.16 15.83 -1.89
N LYS A 46 7.84 15.06 -2.94
CA LYS A 46 8.08 13.60 -2.97
C LYS A 46 8.90 13.17 -4.18
N HIS A 47 9.61 12.07 -4.03
CA HIS A 47 10.12 11.25 -5.14
C HIS A 47 9.07 10.23 -5.60
N GLY A 48 9.20 9.74 -6.83
CA GLY A 48 8.26 8.75 -7.39
C GLY A 48 8.15 7.46 -6.56
N TYR A 49 9.25 6.97 -5.99
CA TYR A 49 9.22 5.76 -5.14
C TYR A 49 8.56 6.00 -3.77
N GLU A 50 8.66 7.21 -3.23
CA GLU A 50 8.02 7.58 -1.97
C GLU A 50 6.50 7.59 -2.15
N LEU A 51 6.01 8.07 -3.29
CA LEU A 51 4.59 8.01 -3.63
C LEU A 51 4.07 6.56 -3.73
N ILE A 52 4.86 5.64 -4.29
CA ILE A 52 4.50 4.22 -4.32
C ILE A 52 4.31 3.69 -2.89
N LYS A 53 5.26 4.00 -2.01
CA LYS A 53 5.24 3.56 -0.61
C LYS A 53 4.07 4.19 0.16
N ASP A 54 3.94 5.51 0.11
CA ASP A 54 2.92 6.26 0.84
C ASP A 54 1.50 5.83 0.40
N ILE A 55 1.28 5.64 -0.90
CA ILE A 55 0.00 5.13 -1.39
C ILE A 55 -0.24 3.72 -0.86
N SER A 56 0.76 2.83 -0.93
CA SER A 56 0.64 1.46 -0.42
C SER A 56 0.26 1.39 1.06
N GLU A 57 0.82 2.27 1.88
CA GLU A 57 0.51 2.38 3.31
C GLU A 57 -0.90 2.93 3.52
N LEU A 58 -1.31 3.94 2.74
CA LEU A 58 -2.63 4.55 2.82
C LEU A 58 -3.76 3.55 2.51
N VAL A 59 -3.55 2.62 1.57
CA VAL A 59 -4.51 1.54 1.26
C VAL A 59 -4.43 0.34 2.20
N GLY A 60 -3.51 0.31 3.18
CA GLY A 60 -3.38 -0.80 4.12
C GLY A 60 -2.67 -2.04 3.53
N GLY A 61 -1.73 -1.85 2.61
CA GLY A 61 -0.90 -2.94 2.06
C GLY A 61 -1.59 -3.87 1.05
N GLY A 62 -2.93 -3.88 0.98
CA GLY A 62 -3.68 -4.68 0.01
C GLY A 62 -3.52 -4.24 -1.45
N TYR A 63 -2.93 -3.07 -1.69
CA TYR A 63 -2.58 -2.55 -3.02
C TYR A 63 -1.32 -1.69 -2.94
N SER A 64 -0.42 -1.85 -3.91
CA SER A 64 0.71 -0.95 -4.14
C SER A 64 0.72 -0.58 -5.62
N PRO A 65 0.74 0.73 -5.98
CA PRO A 65 0.78 1.13 -7.38
C PRO A 65 2.14 0.81 -7.98
N SER A 66 2.15 0.35 -9.24
CA SER A 66 3.40 0.08 -9.95
C SER A 66 4.09 1.38 -10.38
N ALA A 67 5.40 1.30 -10.64
CA ALA A 67 6.14 2.36 -11.32
C ALA A 67 5.43 2.80 -12.63
N GLY A 68 4.94 1.84 -13.43
CA GLY A 68 4.16 2.09 -14.64
C GLY A 68 2.80 2.76 -14.42
N THR A 69 2.34 2.90 -13.18
CA THR A 69 1.15 3.70 -12.82
C THR A 69 1.57 5.09 -12.35
N ILE A 70 2.60 5.19 -11.51
CA ILE A 70 3.03 6.43 -10.87
C ILE A 70 3.76 7.36 -11.83
N TYR A 71 4.73 6.87 -12.60
CA TYR A 71 5.50 7.75 -13.47
C TYR A 71 4.67 8.39 -14.59
N PRO A 72 3.78 7.68 -15.29
CA PRO A 72 2.87 8.33 -16.25
C PRO A 72 1.91 9.32 -15.58
N THR A 73 1.52 9.07 -14.33
CA THR A 73 0.73 10.02 -13.54
C THR A 73 1.52 11.29 -13.25
N LEU A 74 2.77 11.17 -12.86
CA LEU A 74 3.67 12.30 -12.61
C LEU A 74 3.93 13.11 -13.87
N THR A 75 4.21 12.46 -15.00
CA THR A 75 4.35 13.12 -16.31
C THR A 75 3.10 13.91 -16.65
N TYR A 76 1.91 13.33 -16.49
CA TYR A 76 0.66 14.04 -16.73
C TYR A 76 0.49 15.28 -15.82
N LEU A 77 0.82 15.16 -14.53
CA LEU A 77 0.70 16.29 -13.60
C LEU A 77 1.70 17.41 -13.93
N GLU A 78 2.91 17.05 -14.41
CA GLU A 78 3.93 17.98 -14.88
C GLU A 78 3.48 18.68 -16.18
N ASP A 79 2.95 17.93 -17.15
CA ASP A 79 2.43 18.47 -18.42
C ASP A 79 1.26 19.44 -18.21
N MET A 80 0.40 19.17 -17.21
CA MET A 80 -0.70 20.06 -16.82
C MET A 80 -0.23 21.27 -15.99
N GLY A 81 1.06 21.34 -15.65
CA GLY A 81 1.63 22.39 -14.82
C GLY A 81 1.21 22.34 -13.35
N PHE A 82 0.66 21.22 -12.88
CA PHE A 82 0.23 21.05 -11.48
C PHE A 82 1.40 20.75 -10.55
N VAL A 83 2.47 20.16 -11.08
CA VAL A 83 3.71 19.92 -10.36
C VAL A 83 4.90 20.39 -11.19
N GLN A 84 6.01 20.64 -10.52
CA GLN A 84 7.31 20.92 -11.12
C GLN A 84 8.37 19.96 -10.57
N VAL A 85 9.35 19.63 -11.40
CA VAL A 85 10.49 18.79 -11.02
C VAL A 85 11.69 19.64 -10.63
N GLN A 86 12.34 19.27 -9.54
CA GLN A 86 13.67 19.73 -9.20
C GLN A 86 14.62 18.54 -9.09
N LEU A 87 15.86 18.72 -9.53
CA LEU A 87 16.92 17.74 -9.36
C LEU A 87 17.55 17.94 -7.98
N THR A 88 17.49 16.92 -7.13
CA THR A 88 18.19 16.92 -5.84
C THR A 88 19.63 16.46 -6.00
N GLU A 89 20.41 16.54 -4.93
CA GLU A 89 21.73 15.91 -4.87
C GLU A 89 21.63 14.43 -5.26
N GLY A 90 22.44 13.99 -6.23
CA GLY A 90 22.40 12.64 -6.79
C GLY A 90 21.44 12.44 -7.98
N GLU A 91 21.05 13.51 -8.67
CA GLU A 91 20.25 13.49 -9.93
C GLU A 91 18.84 12.87 -9.79
N ARG A 92 18.30 12.81 -8.57
CA ARG A 92 16.95 12.30 -8.34
C ARG A 92 15.92 13.40 -8.57
N LYS A 93 14.86 13.06 -9.31
CA LYS A 93 13.72 13.95 -9.52
C LYS A 93 12.84 13.99 -8.27
N GLN A 94 12.71 15.16 -7.68
CA GLN A 94 11.74 15.44 -6.63
C GLN A 94 10.65 16.35 -7.17
N PHE A 95 9.40 16.01 -6.88
CA PHE A 95 8.22 16.71 -7.38
C PHE A 95 7.67 17.66 -6.33
N TYR A 96 7.36 18.87 -6.75
CA TYR A 96 6.83 19.95 -5.94
C TYR A 96 5.51 20.42 -6.56
N ILE A 97 4.51 20.69 -5.73
CA ILE A 97 3.25 21.26 -6.22
C ILE A 97 3.45 22.72 -6.65
N THR A 98 2.74 23.15 -7.69
CA THR A 98 2.70 24.54 -8.16
C THR A 98 1.45 25.26 -7.64
N ASP A 99 1.38 26.58 -7.80
CA ASP A 99 0.17 27.36 -7.47
C ASP A 99 -1.06 26.89 -8.27
N VAL A 100 -0.85 26.48 -9.53
CA VAL A 100 -1.91 25.93 -10.39
C VAL A 100 -2.39 24.59 -9.83
N GLY A 101 -1.46 23.74 -9.40
CA GLY A 101 -1.79 22.47 -8.73
C GLY A 101 -2.54 22.68 -7.42
N GLN A 102 -2.14 23.66 -6.61
CA GLN A 102 -2.83 24.02 -5.36
C GLN A 102 -4.26 24.49 -5.62
N ALA A 103 -4.47 25.35 -6.61
CA ALA A 103 -5.81 25.80 -7.00
C ALA A 103 -6.69 24.63 -7.45
N TYR A 104 -6.16 23.76 -8.31
CA TYR A 104 -6.88 22.56 -8.77
C TYR A 104 -7.22 21.61 -7.61
N LEU A 105 -6.28 21.39 -6.68
CA LEU A 105 -6.52 20.54 -5.52
C LEU A 105 -7.62 21.11 -4.62
N LYS A 106 -7.65 22.43 -4.44
CA LYS A 106 -8.71 23.14 -3.69
C LYS A 106 -10.08 23.00 -4.36
N GLU A 107 -10.17 23.06 -5.68
CA GLU A 107 -11.42 22.80 -6.41
C GLU A 107 -11.89 21.36 -6.24
N GLN A 108 -10.95 20.42 -6.16
CA GLN A 108 -11.21 18.99 -5.98
C GLN A 108 -11.26 18.55 -4.52
N GLN A 109 -11.29 19.48 -3.55
CA GLN A 109 -11.20 19.20 -2.12
C GLN A 109 -12.23 18.15 -1.67
N THR A 110 -13.49 18.31 -2.10
CA THR A 110 -14.57 17.36 -1.75
C THR A 110 -14.28 15.95 -2.29
N VAL A 111 -13.73 15.86 -3.50
CA VAL A 111 -13.44 14.57 -4.16
C VAL A 111 -12.28 13.86 -3.47
N ILE A 112 -11.21 14.58 -3.12
CA ILE A 112 -10.07 13.98 -2.41
C ILE A 112 -10.47 13.56 -0.99
N GLN A 113 -11.27 14.34 -0.27
CA GLN A 113 -11.73 13.96 1.07
C GLN A 113 -12.58 12.68 1.02
N GLN A 114 -13.53 12.59 0.09
CA GLN A 114 -14.33 11.37 -0.11
C GLN A 114 -13.47 10.16 -0.52
N LEU A 115 -12.38 10.39 -1.26
CA LEU A 115 -11.45 9.32 -1.61
C LEU A 115 -10.71 8.84 -0.36
N LEU A 116 -10.15 9.75 0.43
CA LEU A 116 -9.40 9.42 1.65
C LEU A 116 -10.29 8.67 2.66
N GLU A 117 -11.51 9.15 2.91
CA GLU A 117 -12.47 8.48 3.81
C GLU A 117 -12.81 7.05 3.35
N LYS A 118 -12.94 6.83 2.04
CA LYS A 118 -13.18 5.49 1.47
C LYS A 118 -11.95 4.59 1.62
N LEU A 119 -10.74 5.14 1.51
CA LEU A 119 -9.52 4.38 1.72
C LEU A 119 -9.36 3.99 3.19
N GLU A 120 -9.60 4.93 4.11
CA GLU A 120 -9.59 4.69 5.56
C GLU A 120 -10.61 3.64 5.97
N THR A 121 -11.86 3.76 5.52
CA THR A 121 -12.93 2.79 5.82
C THR A 121 -12.53 1.38 5.36
N LYS A 122 -11.93 1.25 4.17
CA LYS A 122 -11.46 -0.05 3.66
C LYS A 122 -10.31 -0.61 4.48
N ARG A 123 -9.35 0.24 4.85
CA ARG A 123 -8.24 -0.15 5.71
C ARG A 123 -8.75 -0.65 7.06
N ASP A 124 -9.69 0.07 7.67
CA ASP A 124 -10.28 -0.31 8.96
C ASP A 124 -11.04 -1.63 8.89
N ILE A 125 -11.77 -1.88 7.80
CA ILE A 125 -12.42 -3.17 7.55
C ILE A 125 -11.37 -4.27 7.42
N GLN A 126 -10.31 -4.06 6.62
CA GLN A 126 -9.25 -5.05 6.45
C GLN A 126 -8.54 -5.35 7.79
N SER A 127 -8.19 -4.33 8.57
CA SER A 127 -7.59 -4.51 9.89
C SER A 127 -8.53 -5.23 10.87
N LYS A 128 -9.84 -4.98 10.81
CA LYS A 128 -10.83 -5.72 11.60
C LYS A 128 -10.94 -7.18 11.15
N ASP A 129 -10.93 -7.46 9.85
CA ASP A 129 -10.96 -8.82 9.32
C ASP A 129 -9.71 -9.62 9.75
N GLU A 130 -8.52 -9.00 9.71
CA GLU A 130 -7.28 -9.60 10.19
C GLU A 130 -7.35 -9.94 11.69
N LEU A 131 -7.91 -9.05 12.52
CA LEU A 131 -8.17 -9.33 13.93
C LEU A 131 -9.23 -10.44 14.10
N MET A 132 -10.25 -10.47 13.26
CA MET A 132 -11.28 -11.52 13.27
C MET A 132 -10.69 -12.90 12.92
N ASP A 133 -9.69 -12.98 12.04
CA ASP A 133 -9.00 -14.24 11.74
C ASP A 133 -8.26 -14.78 12.98
N ILE A 134 -7.64 -13.92 13.78
CA ILE A 134 -7.03 -14.29 15.07
C ILE A 134 -8.10 -14.78 16.04
N HIS A 135 -9.21 -14.04 16.19
CA HIS A 135 -10.33 -14.44 17.05
C HIS A 135 -10.91 -15.81 16.64
N ARG A 136 -11.11 -16.05 15.34
CA ARG A 136 -11.59 -17.33 14.81
C ARG A 136 -10.62 -18.47 15.12
N ALA A 137 -9.31 -18.25 14.94
CA ALA A 137 -8.29 -19.24 15.27
C ALA A 137 -8.31 -19.61 16.76
N MET A 138 -8.48 -18.61 17.64
CA MET A 138 -8.62 -18.81 19.08
C MET A 138 -9.89 -19.60 19.45
N GLU A 139 -11.04 -19.31 18.84
CA GLU A 139 -12.27 -20.07 19.08
C GLU A 139 -12.17 -21.52 18.60
N ASN A 140 -11.50 -21.77 17.48
CA ASN A 140 -11.21 -23.12 17.00
C ASN A 140 -10.31 -23.88 17.98
N LEU A 141 -9.24 -23.25 18.48
CA LEU A 141 -8.35 -23.82 19.48
C LEU A 141 -9.12 -24.18 20.76
N LYS A 142 -9.91 -23.23 21.29
CA LYS A 142 -10.74 -23.44 22.48
C LYS A 142 -11.73 -24.59 22.31
N THR A 143 -12.36 -24.68 21.15
CA THR A 143 -13.30 -25.77 20.81
C THR A 143 -12.58 -27.11 20.76
N ALA A 144 -11.43 -27.19 20.08
CA ALA A 144 -10.62 -28.40 19.99
C ALA A 144 -10.16 -28.88 21.37
N LEU A 145 -9.69 -27.96 22.22
CA LEU A 145 -9.31 -28.25 23.60
C LEU A 145 -10.49 -28.77 24.41
N ARG A 146 -11.65 -28.10 24.35
CA ARG A 146 -12.87 -28.54 25.04
C ARG A 146 -13.29 -29.94 24.62
N LEU A 147 -13.30 -30.23 23.33
CA LEU A 147 -13.66 -31.55 22.82
C LEU A 147 -12.68 -32.63 23.28
N LYS A 148 -11.37 -32.33 23.24
CA LYS A 148 -10.33 -33.27 23.64
C LYS A 148 -10.37 -33.55 25.14
N LEU A 149 -10.49 -32.52 25.98
CA LEU A 149 -10.53 -32.63 27.45
C LEU A 149 -11.83 -33.27 27.98
N ASN A 150 -12.94 -33.14 27.27
CA ASN A 150 -14.21 -33.79 27.62
C ASN A 150 -14.30 -35.25 27.12
N ALA A 151 -13.33 -35.74 26.36
CA ALA A 151 -13.29 -37.15 25.98
C ALA A 151 -13.04 -38.03 27.23
N LYS A 152 -13.66 -39.21 27.29
CA LYS A 152 -13.70 -40.10 28.47
C LYS A 152 -12.34 -40.54 29.03
N SER A 153 -11.23 -40.24 28.36
CA SER A 153 -9.87 -40.47 28.87
C SER A 153 -8.87 -39.59 28.12
N VAL A 154 -8.41 -38.51 28.74
CA VAL A 154 -7.17 -37.83 28.35
C VAL A 154 -6.10 -38.27 29.34
N ASP A 155 -5.05 -38.90 28.84
CA ASP A 155 -3.90 -39.28 29.66
C ASP A 155 -2.98 -38.08 29.95
N ALA A 156 -2.13 -38.21 30.97
CA ALA A 156 -1.20 -37.15 31.37
C ALA A 156 -0.24 -36.77 30.23
N GLU A 157 0.14 -37.74 29.40
CA GLU A 157 0.99 -37.52 28.23
C GLU A 157 0.34 -36.58 27.22
N SER A 158 -0.93 -36.81 26.86
CA SER A 158 -1.69 -35.94 25.96
C SER A 158 -1.82 -34.52 26.51
N VAL A 159 -2.00 -34.36 27.83
CA VAL A 159 -2.08 -33.04 28.47
C VAL A 159 -0.76 -32.29 28.33
N HIS A 160 0.37 -32.95 28.60
CA HIS A 160 1.70 -32.35 28.44
C HIS A 160 2.00 -31.98 26.98
N GLN A 161 1.61 -32.82 26.03
CA GLN A 161 1.79 -32.54 24.61
C GLN A 161 0.96 -31.31 24.15
N ILE A 162 -0.28 -31.20 24.60
CA ILE A 162 -1.14 -30.04 24.32
C ILE A 162 -0.54 -28.75 24.89
N ALA A 163 -0.08 -28.78 26.14
CA ALA A 163 0.56 -27.62 26.78
C ALA A 163 1.81 -27.19 26.01
N ALA A 164 2.68 -28.13 25.65
CA ALA A 164 3.89 -27.85 24.89
C ALA A 164 3.59 -27.21 23.51
N GLN A 165 2.50 -27.62 22.83
CA GLN A 165 2.10 -27.03 21.56
C GLN A 165 1.60 -25.59 21.71
N ILE A 166 0.84 -25.30 22.77
CA ILE A 166 0.36 -23.94 23.06
C ILE A 166 1.55 -23.04 23.41
N ASP A 167 2.47 -23.50 24.25
CA ASP A 167 3.66 -22.74 24.64
C ASP A 167 4.58 -22.46 23.43
N ALA A 168 4.77 -23.46 22.57
CA ALA A 168 5.53 -23.30 21.34
C ALA A 168 4.90 -22.25 20.41
N ALA A 169 3.57 -22.26 20.27
CA ALA A 169 2.86 -21.25 19.49
C ALA A 169 3.01 -19.85 20.11
N ALA A 170 2.92 -19.73 21.44
CA ALA A 170 3.10 -18.46 22.14
C ALA A 170 4.52 -17.88 21.96
N VAL A 171 5.56 -18.73 22.07
CA VAL A 171 6.95 -18.33 21.83
C VAL A 171 7.20 -17.92 20.39
N ALA A 172 6.58 -18.61 19.42
CA ALA A 172 6.68 -18.24 18.01
C ALA A 172 6.05 -16.86 17.76
N ILE A 173 4.87 -16.60 18.33
CA ILE A 173 4.18 -15.32 18.21
C ILE A 173 4.99 -14.18 18.86
N SER A 174 5.59 -14.40 20.04
CA SER A 174 6.38 -13.36 20.73
C SER A 174 7.68 -12.96 20.02
N ARG A 175 8.05 -13.68 18.95
CA ARG A 175 9.28 -13.47 18.17
C ARG A 175 9.01 -12.89 16.77
N LEU A 176 7.75 -12.67 16.40
CA LEU A 176 7.36 -11.94 15.19
C LEU A 176 7.67 -10.44 15.35
#